data_AF-A0A945ZPK6-F1
#
_entry.id   AF-A0A945ZPK6-F1
#
_cell.length_a   1.000
_cell.length_b   1.000
_cell.length_c   1.000
_cell.angle_alpha   90.00
_cell.angle_beta   90.00
_cell.angle_gamma   90.00
#
_symmetry.space_group_name_H-M   'P 1'
#
loop_
_entity.id
_entity.type
_entity.pdbx_description
1 polymer ?
#
loop_
_entity_poly.entity_id
_entity_poly.type
_entity_poly.pdbx_seq_one_letter_code
_entity_poly.pdbx_strand_id
1 'polypeptide(L)'
;MPGPFETILWMLASVAKFIVTPSIMIGRGIGWLPTVLICSVGSAFGVLLFFYFGKWLFQKWKEWRDEKGSKGPVFTPGRRRWVRFRKRFGLWGLLVVSGLISVPIASVLASKYHSKDPRMPALLMLAFTIWAVVLTSLSWLVANDLSS
;
A
#
# COMPACT_ATOMS: atom_id res chain seq x y z
N MET A 1 1.17 -24.78 -8.93
CA MET A 1 1.79 -23.58 -8.34
C MET A 1 2.40 -22.78 -9.48
N PRO A 2 2.34 -21.43 -9.47
CA PRO A 2 2.92 -20.60 -10.52
C PRO A 2 4.44 -20.81 -10.63
N GLY A 3 5.01 -20.63 -11.82
CA GLY A 3 6.45 -20.68 -12.01
C GLY A 3 7.18 -19.56 -11.25
N PRO A 4 8.51 -19.62 -11.08
CA PRO A 4 9.27 -18.60 -10.35
C PRO A 4 9.14 -17.19 -10.97
N PHE A 5 9.20 -17.09 -12.30
CA PHE A 5 9.00 -15.82 -13.01
C PHE A 5 7.58 -15.28 -12.88
N GLU A 6 6.58 -16.15 -12.97
CA GLU A 6 5.17 -15.76 -12.78
C GLU A 6 4.93 -15.28 -11.35
N THR A 7 5.53 -15.95 -10.35
CA THR A 7 5.42 -15.57 -8.95
C THR A 7 5.95 -14.15 -8.74
N ILE A 8 7.11 -13.82 -9.30
CA ILE A 8 7.68 -12.45 -9.24
C ILE A 8 6.74 -11.45 -9.93
N LEU A 9 6.19 -11.80 -11.09
CA LEU A 9 5.25 -10.94 -11.80
C LEU A 9 3.98 -10.67 -10.97
N TRP A 10 3.43 -11.71 -10.31
CA TRP A 10 2.28 -11.58 -9.43
C TRP A 10 2.59 -10.74 -8.19
N MET A 11 3.79 -10.87 -7.62
CA MET A 11 4.24 -10.00 -6.54
C MET A 11 4.27 -8.53 -6.98
N LEU A 12 4.87 -8.22 -8.14
CA LEU A 12 4.90 -6.86 -8.68
C LEU A 12 3.50 -6.33 -8.99
N ALA A 13 2.63 -7.17 -9.57
CA ALA A 13 1.25 -6.83 -9.83
C ALA A 13 0.49 -6.52 -8.54
N SER A 14 0.70 -7.28 -7.46
CA SER A 14 0.06 -7.04 -6.16
C SER A 14 0.46 -5.69 -5.57
N VAL A 15 1.70 -5.25 -5.79
CA VAL A 15 2.16 -3.94 -5.36
C VAL A 15 1.44 -2.84 -6.14
N ALA A 16 1.30 -2.98 -7.45
CA ALA A 16 0.69 -1.98 -8.31
C ALA A 16 -0.85 -1.92 -8.22
N LYS A 17 -1.53 -3.07 -8.21
CA LYS A 17 -2.99 -3.23 -8.24
C LYS A 17 -3.43 -4.34 -7.28
N PHE A 18 -3.17 -4.12 -5.98
CA PHE A 18 -3.47 -5.04 -4.89
C PHE A 18 -4.90 -5.63 -4.91
N ILE A 19 -5.91 -4.83 -5.29
CA ILE A 19 -7.31 -5.26 -5.37
C ILE A 19 -7.56 -6.26 -6.50
N VAL A 20 -6.90 -6.07 -7.64
CA VAL A 20 -7.20 -6.82 -8.88
C VAL A 20 -6.40 -8.12 -8.94
N THR A 21 -5.19 -8.13 -8.38
CA THR A 21 -4.27 -9.26 -8.40
C THR A 21 -4.86 -10.58 -7.86
N PRO A 22 -5.43 -10.66 -6.64
CA PRO A 22 -5.96 -11.91 -6.12
C PRO A 22 -7.13 -12.45 -6.97
N SER A 23 -7.97 -11.57 -7.51
CA SER A 23 -9.04 -11.98 -8.42
C SER A 23 -8.53 -12.62 -9.70
N ILE A 24 -7.47 -12.06 -10.31
CA ILE A 24 -6.89 -12.66 -11.53
C ILE A 24 -6.18 -13.98 -11.20
N MET A 25 -5.50 -14.07 -10.06
CA MET A 25 -4.80 -15.30 -9.63
C MET A 25 -5.78 -16.46 -9.43
N ILE A 26 -6.88 -16.21 -8.71
CA ILE A 26 -7.96 -17.20 -8.52
C ILE A 26 -8.59 -17.57 -9.88
N GLY A 27 -8.86 -16.59 -10.75
CA GLY A 27 -9.38 -16.84 -12.10
C GLY A 27 -8.42 -17.64 -13.01
N ARG A 28 -7.12 -17.66 -12.70
CA ARG A 28 -6.12 -18.52 -13.35
C ARG A 28 -5.96 -19.90 -12.69
N GLY A 29 -6.81 -20.23 -11.72
CA GLY A 29 -6.75 -21.51 -11.00
C GLY A 29 -5.62 -21.59 -9.97
N ILE A 30 -5.01 -20.46 -9.58
CA ILE A 30 -4.06 -20.45 -8.46
C ILE A 30 -4.89 -20.61 -7.16
N GLY A 31 -4.51 -21.57 -6.31
CA GLY A 31 -5.21 -21.83 -5.07
C GLY A 31 -5.26 -20.63 -4.11
N TRP A 32 -6.20 -20.66 -3.16
CA TRP A 32 -6.40 -19.61 -2.16
C TRP A 32 -5.13 -19.33 -1.33
N LEU A 33 -4.53 -20.38 -0.75
CA LEU A 33 -3.35 -20.25 0.11
C LEU A 33 -2.11 -19.64 -0.61
N PRO A 34 -1.68 -20.14 -1.79
CA PRO A 34 -0.58 -19.52 -2.51
C PRO A 34 -0.88 -18.08 -2.93
N THR A 35 -2.14 -17.75 -3.25
CA THR A 35 -2.55 -16.37 -3.59
C THR A 35 -2.36 -15.42 -2.40
N VAL A 36 -2.81 -15.81 -1.20
CA VAL A 36 -2.61 -15.03 0.03
C VAL A 36 -1.13 -14.84 0.32
N LEU A 37 -0.32 -15.89 0.24
CA LEU A 37 1.12 -15.82 0.53
C LEU A 37 1.85 -14.91 -0.46
N ILE A 38 1.62 -15.07 -1.76
CA ILE A 38 2.26 -14.26 -2.82
C ILE A 38 1.88 -12.78 -2.66
N CYS A 39 0.59 -12.48 -2.43
CA CYS A 39 0.13 -11.11 -2.22
C CYS A 39 0.68 -10.50 -0.92
N SER A 40 0.77 -11.29 0.16
CA SER A 40 1.29 -10.82 1.44
C SER A 40 2.79 -10.52 1.36
N VAL A 41 3.59 -11.42 0.78
CA VAL A 41 5.04 -11.20 0.62
C VAL A 41 5.31 -10.05 -0.36
N GLY A 42 4.60 -9.99 -1.49
CA GLY A 42 4.73 -8.92 -2.48
C GLY A 42 4.39 -7.55 -1.90
N SER A 43 3.24 -7.43 -1.23
CA SER A 43 2.82 -6.19 -0.58
C SER A 43 3.75 -5.79 0.57
N ALA A 44 4.19 -6.74 1.41
CA ALA A 44 5.14 -6.47 2.49
C ALA A 44 6.46 -5.89 1.97
N PHE A 45 7.02 -6.51 0.92
CA PHE A 45 8.21 -5.99 0.26
C PHE A 45 7.97 -4.60 -0.34
N GLY A 46 6.84 -4.40 -1.04
CA GLY A 46 6.46 -3.12 -1.60
C GLY A 46 6.33 -2.03 -0.53
N VAL A 47 5.71 -2.34 0.61
CA VAL A 47 5.57 -1.39 1.73
C VAL A 47 6.95 -0.92 2.20
N LEU A 48 7.87 -1.85 2.45
CA LEU A 48 9.22 -1.50 2.88
C LEU A 48 9.92 -0.63 1.84
N LEU A 49 9.94 -1.07 0.57
CA LEU A 49 10.58 -0.34 -0.52
C LEU A 49 10.06 1.11 -0.61
N PHE A 50 8.75 1.30 -0.73
CA PHE A 50 8.14 2.61 -0.93
C PHE A 50 8.13 3.48 0.33
N PHE A 51 8.05 2.89 1.51
CA PHE A 51 8.11 3.64 2.76
C PHE A 51 9.50 4.23 2.99
N TYR A 52 10.56 3.41 2.86
CA TYR A 52 11.93 3.88 3.04
C TYR A 52 12.35 4.82 1.91
N PHE A 53 12.00 4.49 0.66
CA PHE A 53 12.23 5.38 -0.49
C PHE A 53 11.53 6.73 -0.31
N GLY A 54 10.26 6.73 0.12
CA GLY A 54 9.51 7.94 0.40
C GLY A 54 10.15 8.76 1.51
N LYS A 55 10.58 8.12 2.61
CA LYS A 55 11.27 8.79 3.72
C LYS A 55 12.55 9.48 3.23
N TRP A 56 13.38 8.76 2.47
CA TRP A 56 14.61 9.28 1.88
C TRP A 56 14.33 10.45 0.93
N LEU A 57 13.36 10.32 0.02
CA LEU A 57 12.99 11.36 -0.94
C LEU A 57 12.50 12.64 -0.23
N PHE A 58 11.67 12.51 0.80
CA PHE A 58 11.18 13.67 1.56
C PHE A 58 12.27 14.33 2.41
N GLN A 59 13.22 13.56 2.95
CA GLN A 59 14.38 14.11 3.66
C GLN A 59 15.27 14.90 2.72
N LYS A 60 15.66 14.30 1.59
CA LYS A 60 16.48 14.92 0.54
C LYS A 60 15.84 16.19 -0.02
N TRP A 61 14.52 16.17 -0.27
CA TRP A 61 13.79 17.34 -0.75
C TRP A 61 13.73 18.44 0.32
N LYS A 62 13.59 18.08 1.60
CA LYS A 62 13.61 19.07 2.67
C LYS A 62 14.98 19.77 2.75
N GLU A 63 16.07 19.01 2.73
CA GLU A 63 17.44 19.53 2.73
C GLU A 63 17.67 20.48 1.55
N TRP A 64 17.34 20.06 0.32
CA TRP A 64 17.48 20.89 -0.88
C TRP A 64 16.64 22.18 -0.85
N ARG A 65 15.48 22.14 -0.17
CA ARG A 65 14.58 23.30 -0.04
C ARG A 65 15.05 24.27 1.06
N ASP A 66 15.60 23.75 2.16
CA ASP A 66 16.14 24.55 3.25
C ASP A 66 17.47 25.22 2.80
N GLU A 67 18.30 24.54 2.00
CA GLU A 67 19.51 25.11 1.37
C GLU A 67 19.22 26.26 0.39
N LYS A 68 18.10 26.21 -0.33
CA LYS A 68 17.68 27.28 -1.26
C LYS A 68 16.94 28.45 -0.59
N GLY A 69 16.89 28.50 0.74
CA GLY A 69 16.30 29.62 1.48
C GLY A 69 14.82 29.84 1.15
N SER A 70 14.00 28.78 1.21
CA SER A 70 12.59 28.92 0.83
C SER A 70 11.81 29.79 1.82
N LYS A 71 11.23 30.87 1.29
CA LYS A 71 10.18 31.68 1.92
C LYS A 71 9.09 30.77 2.50
N GLY A 72 8.63 31.08 3.71
CA GLY A 72 7.70 30.28 4.51
C GLY A 72 6.44 29.80 3.75
N PRO A 73 5.69 28.83 4.32
CA PRO A 73 4.66 28.09 3.60
C PRO A 73 3.63 29.01 2.94
N VAL A 74 3.54 28.96 1.61
CA VAL A 74 2.49 29.64 0.83
C VAL A 74 1.14 29.10 1.32
N PHE A 75 0.43 29.95 2.06
CA PHE A 75 -0.77 29.59 2.80
C PHE A 75 -1.99 29.59 1.88
N THR A 76 -2.10 28.59 0.98
CA THR A 76 -3.29 28.47 0.13
C THR A 76 -4.48 27.94 0.95
N PRO A 77 -5.63 28.64 1.03
CA PRO A 77 -6.74 28.30 1.94
C PRO A 77 -7.39 26.94 1.63
N GLY A 78 -7.38 26.47 0.37
CA GLY A 78 -7.85 25.13 -0.01
C GLY A 78 -7.05 23.97 0.62
N ARG A 79 -5.77 24.21 0.95
CA ARG A 79 -4.88 23.22 1.57
C ARG A 79 -5.33 22.86 2.99
N ARG A 80 -5.97 23.79 3.72
CA ARG A 80 -6.40 23.59 5.12
C ARG A 80 -7.54 22.58 5.27
N ARG A 81 -8.41 22.43 4.27
CA ARG A 81 -9.55 21.48 4.32
C ARG A 81 -9.08 20.05 4.07
N TRP A 82 -8.21 19.87 3.07
CA TRP A 82 -7.51 18.61 2.81
C TRP A 82 -6.53 18.23 3.94
N VAL A 83 -5.91 19.21 4.63
CA VAL A 83 -5.07 18.96 5.82
C VAL A 83 -5.91 18.61 7.06
N ARG A 84 -7.13 19.16 7.21
CA ARG A 84 -8.05 18.80 8.30
C ARG A 84 -8.74 17.44 8.11
N PHE A 85 -9.04 17.07 6.87
CA PHE A 85 -9.50 15.72 6.55
C PHE A 85 -8.38 14.71 6.85
N ARG A 86 -7.15 15.00 6.40
CA ARG A 86 -5.94 14.21 6.74
C ARG A 86 -5.63 14.10 8.24
N LYS A 87 -5.86 15.15 9.03
CA LYS A 87 -5.64 15.13 10.50
C LYS A 87 -6.61 14.23 11.27
N ARG A 88 -7.80 13.94 10.72
CA ARG A 88 -8.81 13.08 11.38
C ARG A 88 -8.67 11.59 11.02
N PHE A 89 -8.10 11.27 9.85
CA PHE A 89 -7.91 9.89 9.42
C PHE A 89 -6.68 9.20 10.04
N GLY A 90 -5.83 9.90 10.80
CA GLY A 90 -4.79 9.33 11.67
C GLY A 90 -4.04 8.10 11.13
N LEU A 91 -3.62 7.23 12.06
CA LEU A 91 -3.03 5.93 11.77
C LEU A 91 -4.10 4.94 11.28
N TRP A 92 -5.22 4.84 11.99
CA TRP A 92 -6.27 3.85 11.73
C TRP A 92 -6.98 4.03 10.40
N GLY A 93 -7.31 5.27 10.03
CA GLY A 93 -7.92 5.54 8.73
C GLY A 93 -6.95 5.29 7.58
N LEU A 94 -5.64 5.49 7.79
CA LEU A 94 -4.62 5.12 6.80
C LEU A 94 -4.57 3.59 6.60
N LEU A 95 -4.69 2.79 7.67
CA LEU A 95 -4.70 1.32 7.58
C LEU A 95 -5.98 0.77 6.92
N VAL A 96 -7.13 1.39 7.17
CA VAL A 96 -8.39 1.01 6.53
C VAL A 96 -8.34 1.33 5.03
N VAL A 97 -7.87 2.54 4.70
CA VAL A 97 -7.82 3.02 3.32
C VAL A 97 -6.65 2.40 2.54
N SER A 98 -5.59 1.92 3.20
CA SER A 98 -4.41 1.37 2.52
C SER A 98 -4.72 0.14 1.69
N GLY A 99 -5.69 -0.70 2.06
CA GLY A 99 -6.10 -1.84 1.22
C GLY A 99 -6.87 -1.43 -0.04
N LEU A 100 -7.52 -0.26 -0.01
CA LEU A 100 -8.28 0.31 -1.13
C LEU A 100 -7.39 1.14 -2.08
N ILE A 101 -6.28 1.66 -1.57
CA ILE A 101 -5.31 2.44 -2.33
C ILE A 101 -4.12 1.54 -2.70
N SER A 102 -3.39 1.87 -3.77
CA SER A 102 -2.20 1.08 -4.13
C SER A 102 -1.10 1.15 -3.05
N VAL A 103 -0.35 0.05 -2.90
CA VAL A 103 0.77 -0.07 -1.93
C VAL A 103 1.75 1.10 -2.01
N PRO A 104 2.17 1.61 -3.20
CA PRO A 104 3.08 2.74 -3.30
C PRO A 104 2.51 4.01 -2.69
N ILE A 105 1.24 4.31 -2.97
CA ILE A 105 0.60 5.55 -2.49
C ILE A 105 0.41 5.48 -0.97
N ALA A 106 -0.07 4.35 -0.45
CA ALA A 106 -0.24 4.16 0.99
C ALA A 106 1.09 4.29 1.75
N SER A 107 2.16 3.67 1.23
CA SER A 107 3.48 3.65 1.86
C SER A 107 4.17 5.01 1.81
N VAL A 108 4.06 5.73 0.69
CA VAL A 108 4.58 7.12 0.57
C VAL A 108 3.76 8.09 1.43
N LEU A 109 2.44 7.90 1.56
CA LEU A 109 1.64 8.69 2.50
C LEU A 109 2.08 8.43 3.94
N ALA A 110 2.24 7.16 4.32
CA ALA A 110 2.68 6.78 5.65
C ALA A 110 4.06 7.36 5.97
N SER A 111 4.99 7.28 5.02
CA SER A 111 6.34 7.85 5.17
C SER A 111 6.34 9.37 5.25
N LYS A 112 5.25 10.06 4.89
CA LYS A 112 5.09 11.51 5.01
C LYS A 112 4.43 11.93 6.33
N TYR A 113 3.40 11.22 6.77
CA TYR A 113 2.63 11.61 7.96
C TYR A 113 3.13 10.96 9.25
N HIS A 114 3.69 9.76 9.17
CA HIS A 114 4.11 8.94 10.30
C HIS A 114 5.57 8.51 10.21
N SER A 115 6.43 9.28 9.51
CA SER A 115 7.86 8.99 9.32
C SER A 115 8.67 8.84 10.61
N LYS A 116 8.13 9.37 11.72
CA LYS A 116 8.76 9.34 13.04
C LYS A 116 8.47 8.05 13.81
N ASP A 117 7.43 7.29 13.45
CA ASP A 117 7.08 6.05 14.14
C ASP A 117 7.68 4.84 13.40
N PRO A 118 8.63 4.11 14.01
CA PRO A 118 9.24 2.92 13.39
C PRO A 118 8.25 1.76 13.24
N ARG A 119 7.10 1.79 13.93
CA ARG A 119 6.07 0.74 13.88
C ARG A 119 5.14 0.87 12.67
N MET A 120 5.11 2.05 12.05
CA MET A 120 4.25 2.35 10.91
C MET A 120 4.39 1.36 9.73
N PRO A 121 5.59 1.01 9.23
CA PRO A 121 5.72 0.04 8.15
C PRO A 121 5.22 -1.35 8.56
N ALA A 122 5.47 -1.80 9.79
CA ALA A 122 4.98 -3.08 10.28
C ALA A 122 3.43 -3.12 10.36
N LEU A 123 2.81 -2.03 10.80
CA LEU A 123 1.34 -1.90 10.82
C LEU A 123 0.74 -1.91 9.41
N LEU A 124 1.38 -1.24 8.45
CA LEU A 124 0.98 -1.31 7.04
C LEU A 124 1.08 -2.73 6.49
N MET A 125 2.19 -3.43 6.74
CA MET A 125 2.36 -4.82 6.32
C MET A 125 1.25 -5.70 6.88
N LEU A 126 0.91 -5.53 8.16
CA LEU A 126 -0.17 -6.26 8.82
C LEU A 126 -1.54 -5.92 8.19
N ALA A 127 -1.82 -4.64 7.95
CA ALA A 127 -3.06 -4.22 7.29
C ALA A 127 -3.18 -4.79 5.86
N PHE A 128 -2.12 -4.74 5.07
CA PHE A 128 -2.11 -5.34 3.73
C PHE A 128 -2.26 -6.86 3.79
N THR A 129 -1.68 -7.53 4.79
CA THR A 129 -1.87 -8.98 4.98
C THR A 129 -3.33 -9.31 5.29
N ILE A 130 -3.98 -8.55 6.19
CA ILE A 130 -5.42 -8.71 6.48
C ILE A 130 -6.24 -8.50 5.20
N TRP A 131 -5.95 -7.44 4.45
CA TRP A 131 -6.64 -7.17 3.19
C TRP A 131 -6.38 -8.24 2.13
N ALA A 132 -5.19 -8.86 2.07
CA ALA A 132 -4.91 -9.97 1.16
C ALA A 132 -5.85 -11.15 1.43
N VAL A 133 -6.03 -11.49 2.71
CA VAL A 133 -6.95 -12.55 3.15
C VAL A 133 -8.39 -12.19 2.79
N VAL A 134 -8.83 -10.97 3.10
CA VAL A 134 -10.20 -10.49 2.79
C VAL A 134 -10.46 -10.54 1.29
N LEU A 135 -9.58 -9.94 0.49
CA LEU A 135 -9.75 -9.87 -0.97
C LEU A 135 -9.69 -11.25 -1.61
N THR A 136 -8.77 -12.11 -1.20
CA THR A 136 -8.67 -13.47 -1.76
C THR A 136 -9.89 -14.31 -1.39
N SER A 137 -10.43 -14.15 -0.18
CA SER A 137 -11.66 -14.83 0.25
C SER A 137 -12.88 -14.33 -0.52
N LEU A 138 -13.00 -13.01 -0.73
CA LEU A 138 -14.04 -12.42 -1.57
C LEU A 138 -13.92 -12.90 -3.02
N SER A 139 -12.72 -12.90 -3.59
CA SER A 139 -12.47 -13.39 -4.95
C SER A 139 -12.83 -14.87 -5.11
N TRP A 140 -12.51 -15.69 -4.10
CA TRP A 140 -12.86 -17.11 -4.11
C TRP A 140 -14.37 -17.34 -4.04
N LEU A 141 -15.08 -16.57 -3.20
CA LEU A 141 -16.54 -16.63 -3.11
C LEU A 141 -17.20 -16.24 -4.44
N VAL A 142 -16.78 -15.12 -5.03
CA VAL A 142 -17.27 -14.68 -6.35
C VAL A 142 -16.95 -15.70 -7.45
N ALA A 143 -15.77 -16.32 -7.42
CA ALA A 143 -15.39 -17.34 -8.40
C ALA A 143 -16.28 -18.60 -8.30
N ASN A 144 -16.68 -18.99 -7.10
CA ASN A 144 -17.59 -20.11 -6.90
C ASN A 144 -19.02 -19.77 -7.37
N ASP A 145 -19.52 -18.56 -7.08
CA ASP A 145 -20.85 -18.11 -7.54
C ASP A 145 -20.96 -18.03 -9.07
N LEU A 146 -19.84 -17.79 -9.78
CA LEU A 146 -19.80 -17.77 -11.25
C LEU A 146 -19.77 -19.18 -11.88
N SER A 147 -19.58 -20.23 -11.07
CA SER A 147 -19.48 -21.62 -11.52
C SER A 147 -20.75 -22.46 -11.29
N SER A 148 -21.76 -21.87 -10.63
CA SER A 148 -23.11 -22.41 -10.43
C SER A 148 -24.10 -21.84 -11.44
#